data_AF-A0A7W4I6L5-F1
#
_entry.id   AF-A0A7W4I6L5-F1
#
_cell.length_a   1.000
_cell.length_b   1.000
_cell.length_c   1.000
_cell.angle_alpha   90.00
_cell.angle_beta   90.00
_cell.angle_gamma   90.00
#
_symmetry.space_group_name_H-M   'P 1'
#
loop_
_entity.id
_entity.type
_entity.pdbx_description
1 polymer ?
#
loop_
_entity_poly.entity_id
_entity_poly.type
_entity_poly.pdbx_seq_one_letter_code
_entity_poly.pdbx_strand_id
1 'polypeptide(L)' 'MDGTCTSLLLPDPTQMGLIDRAASRTVPVRDLMENAGRAVARAVLRHVRPCRVLVLCGPGNNGGDGYVA' A
#
# COMPACT_ATOMS: atom_id res chain seq x y z
N MET A 1 -19.48 6.93 -27.46
CA MET A 1 -18.87 5.73 -26.85
C MET A 1 -17.48 6.17 -26.42
N ASP A 2 -17.42 6.86 -25.29
CA ASP A 2 -16.24 7.67 -24.97
C ASP A 2 -15.56 7.01 -23.77
N GLY A 3 -15.04 5.81 -24.05
CA GLY A 3 -14.22 5.06 -23.12
C GLY A 3 -12.84 5.70 -23.03
N THR A 4 -12.70 6.74 -22.20
CA THR A 4 -11.39 7.17 -21.72
C THR A 4 -10.80 6.02 -20.91
N CYS A 5 -10.07 5.14 -21.60
CA CYS A 5 -9.21 4.16 -20.98
C CYS A 5 -8.18 4.94 -20.18
N THR A 6 -8.44 5.11 -18.88
CA THR A 6 -7.48 5.70 -17.96
C THR A 6 -6.34 4.70 -17.89
N SER A 7 -5.27 4.98 -18.64
CA SER A 7 -4.06 4.19 -18.55
C SER A 7 -3.58 4.27 -17.10
N LEU A 8 -3.61 3.13 -16.41
CA LEU A 8 -3.00 3.00 -15.10
C LEU A 8 -1.49 3.11 -15.31
N LEU A 9 -0.92 4.21 -14.80
CA LEU A 9 0.53 4.36 -14.71
C LEU A 9 1.05 3.25 -13.78
N LEU A 10 1.90 2.37 -14.31
CA LEU A 10 2.63 1.37 -13.54
C LEU A 10 4.09 1.85 -13.39
N PRO A 11 4.44 2.56 -12.30
CA PRO A 11 5.80 3.04 -12.10
C PRO A 11 6.76 1.88 -11.85
N ASP A 12 7.98 2.00 -12.39
CA ASP A 12 9.08 1.13 -11.97
C ASP A 12 9.50 1.44 -10.52
N PRO A 13 10.30 0.58 -9.86
CA PRO A 13 10.69 0.78 -8.46
C PRO A 13 11.38 2.12 -8.17
N THR A 14 12.15 2.65 -9.11
CA THR A 14 12.80 3.97 -8.97
C THR A 14 11.75 5.07 -8.99
N GLN A 15 10.82 5.01 -9.95
CA GLN A 15 9.71 5.96 -10.06
C GLN A 15 8.82 5.94 -8.83
N MET A 16 8.47 4.75 -8.30
CA MET A 16 7.66 4.64 -7.09
C MET A 16 8.40 5.21 -5.87
N GLY A 17 9.71 4.95 -5.74
CA GLY A 17 10.51 5.55 -4.68
C GLY A 17 10.57 7.09 -4.74
N LEU A 18 10.50 7.68 -5.93
CA LEU A 18 10.38 9.14 -6.08
C LEU A 18 9.01 9.65 -5.65
N ILE A 19 7.94 8.92 -5.98
CA ILE A 19 6.57 9.23 -5.54
C ILE A 19 6.48 9.21 -4.02
N ASP A 20 6.99 8.16 -3.36
CA ASP A 20 6.98 8.04 -1.90
C ASP A 20 7.77 9.17 -1.21
N ARG A 21 8.94 9.52 -1.76
CA ARG A 21 9.74 10.65 -1.27
C ARG A 21 9.01 11.98 -1.44
N ALA A 22 8.27 12.16 -2.52
CA ALA A 22 7.48 13.36 -2.74
C ALA A 22 6.28 13.42 -1.76
N ALA A 23 5.56 12.32 -1.59
CA ALA A 23 4.43 12.22 -0.68
C ALA A 23 4.83 12.51 0.78
N SER A 24 5.92 11.89 1.24
CA SER A 24 6.42 12.02 2.62
C SER A 24 6.89 13.43 3.00
N ARG A 25 7.04 14.35 2.04
CA ARG A 25 7.31 15.78 2.31
C ARG A 25 6.08 16.53 2.83
N THR A 26 4.88 15.99 2.60
CA THR A 26 3.61 16.66 2.92
C THR A 26 2.68 15.81 3.78
N VAL A 27 2.84 14.48 3.74
CA VAL A 27 2.07 13.53 4.55
C VAL A 27 3.03 12.77 5.47
N PRO A 28 2.79 12.71 6.79
CA PRO A 28 3.60 11.89 7.68
C PRO A 28 3.65 10.44 7.21
N VAL A 29 4.84 9.83 7.23
CA VAL A 29 5.04 8.44 6.78
C VAL A 29 4.11 7.47 7.50
N ARG A 30 3.82 7.69 8.79
CA ARG A 30 2.85 6.88 9.54
C ARG A 30 1.44 6.88 8.93
N ASP A 31 0.99 8.00 8.38
CA ASP A 31 -0.36 8.13 7.82
C ASP A 31 -0.40 7.48 6.43
N LEU A 32 0.72 7.53 5.68
CA LEU A 32 0.89 6.77 4.45
C LEU A 32 0.83 5.26 4.73
N MET A 33 1.55 4.77 5.75
CA MET A 33 1.55 3.36 6.15
C MET A 33 0.18 2.91 6.68
N GLU A 34 -0.51 3.76 7.47
CA GLU A 34 -1.88 3.50 7.94
C GLU A 34 -2.85 3.24 6.76
N ASN A 35 -2.72 4.05 5.70
CA ASN A 35 -3.51 3.86 4.48
C ASN A 35 -3.13 2.58 3.73
N ALA A 36 -1.82 2.30 3.60
CA ALA A 36 -1.31 1.12 2.91
C ALA A 36 -1.72 -0.18 3.61
N GLY A 37 -1.46 -0.31 4.91
CA GLY A 37 -1.82 -1.49 5.70
C GLY A 37 -3.33 -1.75 5.70
N ARG A 38 -4.16 -0.71 5.86
CA ARG A 38 -5.62 -0.84 5.75
C ARG A 38 -6.06 -1.32 4.36
N ALA A 39 -5.38 -0.90 3.30
CA ALA A 39 -5.66 -1.40 1.96
C ALA A 39 -5.30 -2.90 1.82
N VAL A 40 -4.18 -3.33 2.40
CA VAL A 40 -3.78 -4.75 2.48
C VAL A 40 -4.82 -5.56 3.24
N ALA A 41 -5.20 -5.14 4.45
CA ALA A 41 -6.22 -5.80 5.28
C ALA A 41 -7.54 -5.99 4.51
N ARG A 42 -8.03 -4.92 3.88
CA ARG A 42 -9.25 -4.97 3.05
C ARG A 42 -9.10 -5.89 1.85
N ALA A 43 -7.92 -5.93 1.23
CA ALA A 43 -7.66 -6.83 0.11
C ALA A 43 -7.72 -8.29 0.56
N VAL A 44 -7.10 -8.64 1.69
CA VAL A 44 -7.15 -9.99 2.26
C VAL A 44 -8.59 -10.39 2.57
N LEU A 45 -9.35 -9.53 3.29
CA LEU A 45 -10.75 -9.80 3.66
C LEU A 45 -11.68 -10.04 2.47
N ARG A 46 -11.35 -9.55 1.27
CA ARG A 46 -12.13 -9.84 0.05
C ARG A 46 -11.90 -11.24 -0.51
N HIS A 47 -10.77 -11.88 -0.19
CA HIS A 47 -10.36 -13.14 -0.80
C HIS A 47 -10.42 -14.33 0.16
N VAL A 48 -10.45 -14.09 1.48
CA VAL A 48 -10.48 -15.16 2.48
C VAL A 48 -11.60 -14.95 3.50
N ARG A 49 -12.21 -16.05 3.94
CA ARG A 49 -13.11 -16.04 5.11
C ARG A 49 -12.29 -15.81 6.39
N PRO A 50 -12.88 -15.28 7.48
CA PRO A 50 -12.18 -15.11 8.75
C PRO A 50 -11.47 -16.38 9.19
N CYS A 51 -10.16 -16.28 9.40
CA CYS A 51 -9.28 -17.37 9.79
C CYS A 51 -8.07 -16.82 10.56
N ARG A 52 -7.22 -17.71 11.08
CA ARG A 52 -5.94 -17.29 11.67
C ARG A 52 -5.01 -16.82 10.56
N VAL A 53 -4.47 -15.62 10.70
CA VAL A 53 -3.55 -15.00 9.74
C VAL A 53 -2.17 -14.86 10.37
N LEU A 54 -1.13 -15.14 9.58
CA LEU A 54 0.27 -14.86 9.92
C LEU A 54 0.74 -13.67 9.08
N VAL A 55 1.22 -12.61 9.72
CA VAL A 55 1.84 -11.46 9.06
C VAL A 55 3.35 -11.49 9.33
N LEU A 56 4.14 -11.50 8.26
CA LEU A 56 5.60 -11.53 8.33
C LEU A 56 6.17 -10.13 8.04
N CYS A 57 6.46 -9.38 9.09
CA CYS A 57 6.94 -8.01 8.96
C CYS A 57 8.48 -7.96 8.85
N GLY A 58 8.99 -7.36 7.77
CA GLY A 58 10.40 -7.02 7.65
C GLY A 58 10.78 -5.76 8.45
N PRO A 59 12.06 -5.35 8.47
CA PRO A 59 12.52 -4.19 9.24
C PRO A 59 12.24 -2.82 8.58
N GLY A 60 11.70 -2.77 7.37
CA GLY A 60 11.44 -1.53 6.62
C GLY A 60 9.98 -1.07 6.68
N ASN A 61 9.64 -0.05 5.88
CA ASN A 61 8.28 0.53 5.83
C ASN A 61 7.20 -0.51 5.50
N ASN A 62 7.47 -1.46 4.60
CA ASN A 62 6.55 -2.57 4.31
C ASN A 62 6.23 -3.42 5.55
N GLY A 63 7.18 -3.52 6.49
CA GLY A 63 6.91 -4.15 7.79
C GLY A 63 5.97 -3.31 8.63
N GLY A 64 6.10 -1.98 8.59
CA GLY A 64 5.17 -1.03 9.20
C GLY A 64 3.75 -1.18 8.64
N ASP A 65 3.60 -1.30 7.32
CA ASP A 65 2.32 -1.59 6.67
C ASP A 65 1.71 -2.91 7.20
N GLY A 66 2.56 -3.93 7.40
CA GLY A 66 2.17 -5.21 7.97
C GLY A 66 1.69 -5.12 9.43
N TYR A 67 2.24 -4.22 10.25
CA TYR A 67 1.74 -3.99 11.61
C TYR A 67 0.37 -3.30 11.64
N VAL A 68 0.04 -2.53 10.59
CA VAL A 68 -1.28 -1.90 10.43
C VAL A 68 -2.32 -2.89 9.87
N ALA A 69 -1.88 -3.83 9.02
CA ALA A 69 -2.75 -4.73 8.25
C ALA A 69 -3.50 -5.80 9.08
#